data_AF-A0A6G3D5G1-F1
#
_entry.id   AF-A0A6G3D5G1-F1
#
_cell.length_a   1.000
_cell.length_b   1.000
_cell.length_c   1.000
_cell.angle_alpha   90.00
_cell.angle_beta   90.00
_cell.angle_gamma   90.00
#
_symmetry.space_group_name_H-M   'P 1'
#
loop_
_entity.id
_entity.type
_entity.pdbx_description
1 polymer ?
#
loop_
_entity_poly.entity_id
_entity_poly.type
_entity_poly.pdbx_seq_one_letter_code
_entity_poly.pdbx_strand_id
1 'polypeptide(L)'
;MTTDVFDTAVLRTELRLFRREPGALFWMLVFPTLLLVILGSIPSFREADPSFDGLRPVDAYVPVAVLLGLTVGGLQGMPQVLTGYRERGILRRMSATPVRP
;
A
#
# COMPACT_ATOMS: atom_id res chain seq x y z
N MET A 1 0.04 5.86 -32.91
CA MET A 1 -0.50 4.90 -31.93
C MET A 1 0.08 5.27 -30.58
N THR A 2 -0.55 6.17 -29.85
CA THR A 2 -0.18 6.46 -28.45
C THR A 2 -0.70 5.32 -27.59
N THR A 3 0.21 4.65 -26.92
CA THR A 3 -0.04 3.58 -25.96
C THR A 3 -0.50 4.21 -24.63
N ASP A 4 -1.71 4.74 -24.60
CA ASP A 4 -2.31 5.17 -23.33
C ASP A 4 -2.96 3.95 -22.68
N VAL A 5 -2.12 3.14 -22.02
CA VAL A 5 -2.50 1.93 -21.25
C VAL A 5 -3.37 2.29 -20.04
N PHE A 6 -3.51 3.59 -19.73
CA PHE A 6 -4.24 4.06 -18.55
C PHE A 6 -5.16 5.22 -18.92
N ASP A 7 -6.46 5.06 -18.68
CA ASP A 7 -7.41 6.17 -18.71
C ASP A 7 -7.22 7.03 -17.45
N THR A 8 -6.67 8.24 -17.64
CA THR A 8 -6.37 9.19 -16.57
C THR A 8 -7.61 9.55 -15.73
N ALA A 9 -8.81 9.52 -16.31
CA ALA A 9 -10.05 9.80 -15.60
C ALA A 9 -10.43 8.66 -14.64
N VAL A 10 -10.22 7.41 -15.06
CA VAL A 10 -10.41 6.22 -14.22
C VAL A 10 -9.38 6.22 -13.09
N LEU A 11 -8.10 6.42 -13.41
CA LEU A 11 -7.01 6.46 -12.42
C LEU A 11 -7.26 7.52 -11.35
N ARG A 12 -7.69 8.73 -11.76
CA ARG A 12 -8.03 9.80 -10.83
C ARG A 12 -9.20 9.44 -9.92
N THR A 13 -10.20 8.75 -10.46
CA THR A 13 -11.39 8.35 -9.70
C THR A 13 -11.04 7.27 -8.69
N GLU A 14 -10.25 6.26 -9.08
CA GLU A 14 -9.79 5.21 -8.17
C GLU A 14 -8.87 5.76 -7.08
N LEU A 15 -7.92 6.63 -7.40
CA LEU A 15 -7.10 7.32 -6.39
C LEU A 15 -7.95 8.12 -5.40
N ARG A 16 -9.05 8.73 -5.88
CA ARG A 16 -9.97 9.49 -5.02
C ARG A 16 -10.79 8.57 -4.13
N LEU A 17 -11.19 7.40 -4.63
CA LEU A 17 -11.91 6.39 -3.87
C LEU A 17 -11.01 5.77 -2.80
N PHE A 18 -9.81 5.35 -3.19
CA PHE A 18 -8.79 4.79 -2.30
C PHE A 18 -8.43 5.75 -1.17
N ARG A 19 -8.31 7.06 -1.46
CA ARG A 19 -8.07 8.07 -0.41
C ARG A 19 -9.23 8.24 0.58
N ARG A 20 -10.44 7.78 0.24
CA ARG A 20 -11.62 7.79 1.10
C ARG A 20 -11.80 6.50 1.90
N GLU A 21 -10.90 5.53 1.77
CA GLU A 21 -10.86 4.32 2.58
C GLU A 21 -9.80 4.47 3.68
N PRO A 22 -10.09 5.20 4.78
CA PRO A 22 -9.10 5.50 5.82
C PRO A 22 -8.55 4.24 6.48
N GLY A 23 -9.34 3.16 6.56
CA GLY A 23 -8.91 1.88 7.12
C GLY A 23 -7.79 1.22 6.30
N ALA A 24 -7.90 1.23 4.98
CA ALA A 24 -6.88 0.67 4.09
C ALA A 24 -5.58 1.48 4.17
N LEU A 25 -5.68 2.81 4.15
CA LEU A 25 -4.53 3.71 4.31
C LEU A 25 -3.85 3.55 5.67
N PHE A 26 -4.63 3.37 6.72
CA PHE A 26 -4.12 3.16 8.06
C PHE A 26 -3.27 1.90 8.13
N TRP A 27 -3.80 0.77 7.69
CA TRP A 27 -3.08 -0.51 7.75
C TRP A 27 -1.91 -0.60 6.77
N MET A 28 -2.03 0.00 5.59
CA MET A 28 -0.99 -0.06 4.57
C MET A 28 0.20 0.87 4.86
N LEU A 29 -0.07 2.08 5.35
CA LEU A 29 0.96 3.13 5.45
C LEU A 29 1.20 3.58 6.90
N VAL A 30 0.12 3.86 7.64
CA VAL A 30 0.25 4.44 8.99
C VAL A 30 0.81 3.43 9.97
N PHE A 31 0.32 2.19 9.94
CA PHE A 31 0.72 1.14 10.88
C PHE A 31 2.21 0.76 10.77
N PRO A 32 2.76 0.43 9.59
CA PRO A 32 4.19 0.10 9.47
C PRO A 32 5.08 1.28 9.87
N THR A 33 4.67 2.51 9.53
CA THR A 33 5.41 3.73 9.88
C THR A 33 5.37 3.99 11.39
N LEU A 34 4.21 3.84 12.03
CA LEU A 34 4.08 3.95 13.48
C LEU A 34 4.93 2.90 14.20
N LEU A 35 4.94 1.66 13.71
CA LEU A 35 5.78 0.59 14.27
C LEU A 35 7.26 0.99 14.24
N LEU A 36 7.74 1.52 13.12
CA LEU A 36 9.12 2.01 13.01
C LEU A 36 9.40 3.20 13.93
N VAL A 37 8.47 4.15 14.05
CA VAL A 37 8.62 5.30 14.96
C VAL A 37 8.69 4.83 16.42
N ILE A 38 7.85 3.88 16.81
CA ILE A 38 7.88 3.30 18.16
C ILE A 38 9.21 2.58 18.38
N LEU A 39 9.63 1.74 17.43
CA LEU A 39 10.89 1.00 17.54
C LEU A 39 12.10 1.95 17.61
N GLY A 40 12.10 3.00 16.79
CA GLY A 40 13.16 4.03 16.78
C GLY A 40 13.08 5.06 17.90
N SER A 41 12.01 5.06 18.70
CA SER A 41 11.92 5.82 19.96
C SER A 41 12.64 5.11 21.11
N ILE A 42 12.92 3.80 20.97
CA ILE A 42 13.65 3.02 21.96
C ILE A 42 15.16 3.29 21.78
N PRO A 43 15.88 3.84 22.79
CA PRO A 43 17.29 4.19 22.67
C PRO A 43 18.19 3.00 22.27
N SER A 44 17.87 1.80 22.76
CA SER A 44 18.57 0.55 22.44
C SER A 44 18.54 0.18 20.95
N PHE A 45 17.56 0.66 20.18
CA PHE A 45 17.46 0.40 18.73
C PHE A 45 18.16 1.47 17.88
N ARG A 46 18.66 2.54 18.51
CA ARG A 46 19.36 3.66 17.85
C ARG A 46 20.88 3.54 17.99
N GLU A 47 21.36 2.75 18.94
CA GLU A 47 22.78 2.47 19.12
C GLU A 47 23.24 1.43 18.09
N ALA A 48 24.47 1.58 17.61
CA ALA A 48 25.08 0.64 16.69
C ALA A 48 25.39 -0.64 17.47
N ASP A 49 24.72 -1.73 17.11
CA ASP A 49 24.89 -3.02 17.78
C ASP A 49 25.90 -3.86 16.97
N PRO A 50 26.96 -4.41 17.60
CA PRO A 50 27.88 -5.33 16.95
C PRO A 50 27.20 -6.54 16.30
N SER A 51 26.02 -6.94 16.80
CA SER A 51 25.21 -8.03 16.22
C SER A 51 24.57 -7.69 14.87
N PHE A 52 24.46 -6.40 14.52
CA PHE A 52 23.95 -5.90 13.24
C PHE A 52 25.06 -5.35 12.33
N ASP A 53 26.29 -5.87 12.46
CA ASP A 53 27.44 -5.44 11.65
C ASP A 53 27.78 -3.94 11.83
N GLY A 54 27.48 -3.38 13.01
CA GLY A 54 27.66 -1.96 13.32
C GLY A 54 26.56 -1.04 12.76
N LEU A 55 25.51 -1.61 12.15
CA LEU A 55 24.32 -0.86 11.74
C LEU A 55 23.39 -0.63 12.93
N ARG A 56 22.53 0.39 12.81
CA ARG A 56 21.44 0.59 13.76
C ARG A 56 20.39 -0.48 13.49
N PRO A 57 19.92 -1.22 14.52
CA PRO A 57 18.83 -2.18 14.35
C PRO A 57 17.61 -1.59 13.63
N VAL A 58 17.29 -0.30 13.88
CA VAL A 58 16.26 0.45 13.14
C VAL A 58 16.41 0.40 11.63
N ASP A 59 17.63 0.57 11.09
CA ASP A 59 17.86 0.66 9.64
C ASP A 59 17.64 -0.70 8.97
N ALA A 60 17.87 -1.80 9.69
CA ALA A 60 17.56 -3.15 9.23
C ALA A 60 16.05 -3.44 9.19
N TYR A 61 15.25 -2.80 10.04
CA TYR A 61 13.79 -2.97 10.08
C TYR A 61 13.02 -2.12 9.06
N VAL A 62 13.64 -1.05 8.52
CA VAL A 62 13.03 -0.22 7.48
C VAL A 62 12.52 -1.03 6.27
N PRO A 63 13.35 -1.88 5.60
CA PRO A 63 12.87 -2.67 4.45
C PRO A 63 11.75 -3.65 4.84
N VAL A 64 11.78 -4.19 6.06
CA VAL A 64 10.74 -5.09 6.57
C VAL A 64 9.41 -4.37 6.69
N ALA A 65 9.39 -3.14 7.22
CA ALA A 65 8.18 -2.35 7.33
C ALA A 65 7.62 -1.94 5.96
N VAL A 66 8.49 -1.64 4.98
CA VAL A 66 8.06 -1.37 3.60
C VAL A 66 7.41 -2.61 2.98
N LEU A 67 8.04 -3.78 3.11
CA LEU A 67 7.50 -5.04 2.62
C LEU A 67 6.16 -5.39 3.27
N LEU A 68 6.03 -5.13 4.57
CA LEU A 68 4.78 -5.32 5.29
C LEU A 68 3.66 -4.46 4.70
N GLY A 69 3.91 -3.16 4.51
CA GLY A 69 2.94 -2.25 3.90
C GLY A 69 2.54 -2.66 2.49
N LEU A 70 3.51 -3.04 1.65
CA LEU A 70 3.26 -3.54 0.29
C LEU A 70 2.45 -4.84 0.29
N THR A 71 2.73 -5.75 1.21
CA THR A 71 2.01 -7.03 1.32
C THR A 71 0.57 -6.82 1.75
N VAL A 72 0.35 -6.00 2.78
CA VAL A 72 -1.00 -5.71 3.28
C VAL A 72 -1.82 -4.95 2.23
N GLY A 73 -1.24 -3.91 1.61
CA GLY A 73 -1.94 -3.15 0.58
C GLY A 73 -2.17 -3.93 -0.73
N GLY A 74 -1.13 -4.61 -1.21
CA GLY A 74 -1.14 -5.29 -2.50
C GLY A 74 -1.77 -6.68 -2.47
N LEU A 75 -1.35 -7.54 -1.53
CA LEU A 75 -1.78 -8.95 -1.51
C LEU A 75 -3.05 -9.18 -0.68
N GLN A 76 -3.23 -8.48 0.45
CA GLN A 76 -4.46 -8.63 1.25
C GLN A 76 -5.58 -7.70 0.77
N GLY A 77 -5.26 -6.45 0.45
CA GLY A 77 -6.26 -5.44 0.07
C GLY A 77 -6.87 -5.67 -1.32
N MET A 78 -6.04 -5.89 -2.35
CA MET A 78 -6.52 -5.97 -3.74
C MET A 78 -7.58 -7.06 -3.99
N PRO A 79 -7.46 -8.30 -3.48
CA PRO A 79 -8.45 -9.34 -3.75
C PRO A 79 -9.83 -8.98 -3.21
N GLN A 80 -9.90 -8.34 -2.05
CA GLN A 80 -11.17 -7.90 -1.43
C GLN A 80 -11.84 -6.82 -2.28
N VAL A 81 -11.10 -5.80 -2.72
CA VAL A 81 -11.62 -4.73 -3.58
C VAL A 81 -12.13 -5.30 -4.90
N LEU A 82 -11.34 -6.16 -5.55
CA LEU A 82 -11.72 -6.75 -6.83
C LEU A 82 -12.95 -7.66 -6.72
N THR A 83 -13.05 -8.42 -5.62
CA THR A 83 -14.23 -9.26 -5.35
C THR A 83 -15.47 -8.43 -5.13
N GLY A 84 -15.37 -7.35 -4.34
CA GLY A 84 -16.48 -6.41 -4.14
C GLY A 84 -16.95 -5.76 -5.44
N TYR A 85 -16.03 -5.45 -6.37
CA TYR A 85 -16.40 -4.91 -7.69
C TYR A 85 -17.07 -5.96 -8.59
N ARG A 86 -16.70 -7.23 -8.47
CA ARG A 86 -17.35 -8.36 -9.17
C ARG A 86 -18.78 -8.57 -8.67
N GLU A 87 -18.98 -8.62 -7.36
CA GLU A 87 -20.31 -8.81 -6.74
C GLU A 87 -21.29 -7.69 -7.12
N ARG A 88 -20.81 -6.45 -7.17
CA ARG A 88 -21.62 -5.27 -7.54
C ARG A 88 -21.78 -5.10 -9.05
N GLY A 89 -21.15 -5.96 -9.86
CA GLY A 89 -21.17 -5.90 -11.32
C GLY A 89 -20.56 -4.62 -11.91
N ILE A 90 -19.71 -3.91 -11.16
CA ILE A 90 -19.08 -2.65 -11.58
C ILE A 90 -18.18 -2.90 -12.79
N LEU A 91 -17.39 -3.97 -12.75
CA LEU A 91 -16.53 -4.38 -13.86
C LEU A 91 -17.33 -4.66 -15.15
N ARG A 92 -18.53 -5.23 -15.02
CA ARG A 92 -19.44 -5.52 -16.17
C ARG A 92 -20.06 -4.26 -16.77
N ARG A 93 -20.25 -3.21 -15.96
CA ARG A 93 -20.76 -1.91 -16.45
C ARG A 93 -19.64 -1.12 -17.14
N MET A 94 -18.43 -1.15 -16.58
CA MET A 94 -17.25 -0.52 -17.17
C MET A 94 -16.93 -1.12 -18.55
N SER A 95 -17.07 -2.45 -18.74
CA SER A 95 -16.86 -3.09 -20.04
C SER A 95 -17.87 -2.70 -21.14
N ALA A 96 -19.02 -2.11 -20.76
CA ALA A 96 -20.05 -1.68 -21.71
C ALA A 96 -19.95 -0.19 -22.07
N THR A 97 -19.03 0.55 -21.43
CA THR A 97 -18.73 1.96 -21.72
C THR A 97 -17.44 2.09 -22.55
N PRO A 98 -17.22 3.18 -23.30
CA PRO A 98 -16.01 3.39 -24.10
C PRO A 98 -14.74 3.67 -23.27
N VAL A 99 -14.76 3.36 -21.97
CA VAL A 99 -13.57 3.29 -21.11
C VAL A 99 -12.67 2.22 -21.70
N ARG A 100 -11.59 2.64 -22.35
CA ARG A 100 -10.66 1.71 -22.97
C ARG A 100 -9.86 1.01 -21.87
N PRO A 101 -9.74 -0.33 -21.91
CA PRO A 101 -8.91 -1.10 -21.00
C PRO A 101 -7.43 -0.77 -21.17
#